data_AF-A0A524FN51-F1
#
_entry.id   AF-A0A524FN51-F1
#
_cell.length_a   1.000
_cell.length_b   1.000
_cell.length_c   1.000
_cell.angle_alpha   90.00
_cell.angle_beta   90.00
_cell.angle_gamma   90.00
#
_symmetry.space_group_name_H-M   'P 1'
#
loop_
_entity.id
_entity.type
_entity.pdbx_description
1 polymer ?
#
loop_
_entity_poly.entity_id
_entity_poly.type
_entity_poly.pdbx_seq_one_letter_code
_entity_poly.pdbx_strand_id
1 'polypeptide(L)'
;NEARFEDSIGICPEFIDGYGIAILPTTGRYFHVPYGIIVPQKVENLLVAGRCVAGDRISHAATRQMVCCTVTGQGAGVAAAISIKDNVNCRNVDILKLQKNLKKQGVRIE
;
A
#
# COMPACT_ATOMS: atom_id res chain seq x y z
N ASN A 1 -12.99 -11.46 -2.13
CA ASN A 1 -12.83 -10.46 -3.20
C ASN A 1 -11.37 -10.03 -3.25
N GLU A 2 -10.75 -10.08 -4.41
CA GLU A 2 -9.35 -9.70 -4.61
C GLU A 2 -9.31 -8.31 -5.24
N ALA A 3 -9.34 -7.28 -4.40
CA ALA A 3 -9.41 -5.91 -4.88
C ALA A 3 -8.23 -5.60 -5.83
N ARG A 4 -8.54 -4.87 -6.91
CA ARG A 4 -7.60 -4.41 -7.92
C ARG A 4 -7.69 -2.89 -8.00
N PHE A 5 -6.55 -2.24 -8.05
CA PHE A 5 -6.43 -0.78 -8.10
C PHE A 5 -5.41 -0.39 -9.16
N GLU A 6 -5.72 0.67 -9.92
CA GLU A 6 -4.83 1.24 -10.94
C GLU A 6 -3.56 1.83 -10.32
N ASP A 7 -3.68 2.39 -9.10
CA ASP A 7 -2.61 2.99 -8.32
C ASP A 7 -1.95 2.01 -7.33
N SER A 8 -1.95 0.71 -7.65
CA SER A 8 -1.31 -0.32 -6.81
C SER A 8 0.18 -0.03 -6.58
N ILE A 9 0.59 -0.04 -5.32
CA ILE A 9 1.99 0.05 -4.87
C ILE A 9 2.53 -1.28 -4.35
N GLY A 10 1.72 -2.34 -4.40
CA GLY A 10 2.11 -3.69 -4.03
C GLY A 10 0.89 -4.56 -3.77
N ILE A 11 1.14 -5.84 -3.48
CA ILE A 11 0.09 -6.82 -3.17
C ILE A 11 0.23 -7.37 -1.76
N CYS A 12 -0.89 -7.70 -1.15
CA CYS A 12 -0.95 -8.43 0.11
C CYS A 12 -1.73 -9.73 -0.07
N PRO A 13 -1.27 -10.86 0.50
CA PRO A 13 -2.03 -12.09 0.48
C PRO A 13 -3.32 -11.95 1.32
N GLU A 14 -4.28 -12.85 1.12
CA GLU A 14 -5.49 -13.00 1.95
C GLU A 14 -5.13 -13.53 3.35
N PHE A 15 -4.36 -12.76 4.10
CA PHE A 15 -4.00 -13.05 5.48
C PHE A 15 -4.74 -12.08 6.40
N ILE A 16 -5.58 -12.64 7.26
CA ILE A 16 -6.37 -11.89 8.24
C ILE A 16 -6.04 -12.44 9.60
N ASP A 17 -5.53 -11.58 10.48
CA ASP A 17 -5.33 -11.89 11.89
C ASP A 17 -5.68 -10.66 12.74
N GLY A 18 -6.81 -10.78 13.44
CA GLY A 18 -7.32 -9.74 14.30
C GLY A 18 -8.78 -9.93 14.66
N TYR A 19 -9.18 -9.33 15.78
CA TYR A 19 -10.56 -9.33 16.25
C TYR A 19 -11.20 -10.73 16.35
N GLY A 20 -10.43 -11.74 16.75
CA GLY A 20 -10.92 -13.12 16.89
C GLY A 20 -11.11 -13.87 15.57
N ILE A 21 -10.57 -13.35 14.45
CA ILE A 21 -10.61 -13.98 13.13
C ILE A 21 -9.16 -14.28 12.71
N ALA A 22 -8.94 -15.51 12.23
CA ALA A 22 -7.68 -15.97 11.68
C ALA A 22 -7.93 -16.68 10.35
N ILE A 23 -7.44 -16.12 9.24
CA ILE A 23 -7.48 -16.70 7.89
C ILE A 23 -6.06 -16.77 7.39
N LEU A 24 -5.56 -18.00 7.14
CA LEU A 24 -4.22 -18.23 6.62
C LEU A 24 -4.20 -18.12 5.09
N PRO A 25 -3.12 -17.59 4.49
CA PRO A 25 -3.03 -17.35 3.06
C PRO A 25 -2.69 -18.63 2.27
N THR A 26 -3.58 -19.62 2.26
CA THR A 26 -3.36 -20.93 1.61
C THR A 26 -3.91 -21.01 0.19
N THR A 27 -4.71 -20.02 -0.23
CA THR A 27 -5.42 -20.02 -1.52
C THR A 27 -4.62 -19.37 -2.66
N GLY A 28 -3.51 -18.69 -2.35
CA GLY A 28 -2.76 -17.88 -3.31
C GLY A 28 -3.43 -16.55 -3.68
N ARG A 29 -4.60 -16.25 -3.10
CA ARG A 29 -5.33 -15.00 -3.35
C ARG A 29 -4.62 -13.81 -2.72
N TYR A 30 -4.72 -12.66 -3.39
CA TYR A 30 -4.12 -11.42 -2.92
C TYR A 30 -4.96 -10.21 -3.33
N PHE A 31 -4.78 -9.10 -2.64
CA PHE A 31 -5.39 -7.82 -2.97
C PHE A 31 -4.32 -6.76 -3.21
N HIS A 32 -4.64 -5.78 -4.05
CA HIS A 32 -3.77 -4.64 -4.30
C HIS A 32 -3.82 -3.67 -3.13
N VAL A 33 -2.69 -3.04 -2.84
CA VAL A 33 -2.55 -1.94 -1.88
C VAL A 33 -2.47 -0.65 -2.70
N PRO A 34 -3.52 0.20 -2.72
CA PRO A 34 -3.50 1.43 -3.52
C PRO A 34 -2.64 2.50 -2.86
N TYR A 35 -1.99 3.35 -3.67
CA TYR A 35 -1.21 4.49 -3.19
C TYR A 35 -2.05 5.44 -2.35
N GLY A 36 -3.31 5.65 -2.72
CA GLY A 36 -4.22 6.56 -2.00
C GLY A 36 -4.38 6.26 -0.50
N ILE A 37 -4.16 5.02 -0.04
CA ILE A 37 -4.34 4.68 1.39
C ILE A 37 -3.27 5.28 2.29
N ILE A 38 -2.12 5.67 1.73
CA ILE A 38 -1.00 6.27 2.47
C ILE A 38 -0.95 7.79 2.33
N VAL A 39 -1.85 8.40 1.54
CA VAL A 39 -1.91 9.84 1.25
C VAL A 39 -3.01 10.51 2.09
N PRO A 40 -2.67 11.38 3.06
CA PRO A 40 -3.65 12.15 3.83
C PRO A 40 -4.45 13.12 2.96
N GLN A 41 -5.73 13.29 3.29
CA GLN A 41 -6.63 14.17 2.53
C GLN A 41 -6.39 15.67 2.77
N LYS A 42 -5.91 16.05 3.96
CA LYS A 42 -5.86 17.44 4.43
C LYS A 42 -4.44 17.97 4.70
N VAL A 43 -3.43 17.11 4.65
CA VAL A 43 -2.04 17.47 4.97
C VAL A 43 -1.17 17.14 3.77
N GLU A 44 -0.45 18.13 3.26
CA GLU A 44 0.50 17.94 2.16
C GLU A 44 1.84 17.42 2.67
N ASN A 45 2.57 16.72 1.79
CA ASN A 45 3.94 16.25 2.03
C ASN A 45 4.11 15.39 3.29
N LEU A 46 3.03 14.70 3.66
CA LEU A 46 3.00 13.68 4.68
C LEU A 46 2.54 12.38 4.03
N LEU A 47 3.25 11.28 4.29
CA LEU A 47 2.82 9.93 3.96
C LEU A 47 2.73 9.13 5.24
N VAL A 48 1.67 8.33 5.38
CA VAL A 48 1.44 7.52 6.58
C VAL A 48 1.43 6.06 6.16
N ALA A 49 2.38 5.28 6.67
CA ALA A 49 2.57 3.88 6.32
C ALA A 49 2.48 2.96 7.55
N GLY A 50 2.26 1.67 7.32
CA GLY A 50 2.13 0.68 8.38
C GLY A 50 0.67 0.42 8.76
N ARG A 51 0.40 0.40 10.08
CA ARG A 51 -0.91 -0.02 10.65
C ARG A 51 -1.94 1.11 10.73
N CYS A 52 -1.74 2.18 9.98
CA CYS A 52 -2.56 3.40 10.00
C CYS A 52 -3.77 3.34 9.06
N VAL A 53 -3.91 2.28 8.26
CA VAL A 53 -4.96 2.15 7.25
C VAL A 53 -6.32 1.98 7.95
N ALA A 54 -7.24 2.91 7.69
CA ALA A 54 -8.62 2.79 8.15
C ALA A 54 -9.40 1.78 7.29
N GLY A 55 -10.42 1.14 7.88
CA GLY A 55 -11.30 0.21 7.19
C GLY A 55 -12.30 -0.41 8.14
N ASP A 56 -13.22 -1.21 7.60
CA ASP A 56 -14.05 -2.08 8.43
C ASP A 56 -13.19 -3.09 9.22
N ARG A 57 -13.84 -3.83 10.13
CA ARG A 57 -13.18 -4.80 11.00
C ARG A 57 -12.31 -5.83 10.24
N ILE A 58 -12.77 -6.30 9.08
CA ILE A 58 -12.06 -7.31 8.27
C ILE A 58 -10.93 -6.65 7.49
N SER A 59 -11.23 -5.53 6.83
CA SER A 59 -10.26 -4.76 6.04
C SER A 59 -9.08 -4.31 6.90
N HIS A 60 -9.34 -3.77 8.10
CA HIS A 60 -8.27 -3.37 9.03
C HIS A 60 -7.45 -4.58 9.53
N ALA A 61 -8.09 -5.73 9.80
CA ALA A 61 -7.38 -6.93 10.22
C ALA A 61 -6.45 -7.50 9.14
N ALA A 62 -6.80 -7.31 7.86
CA ALA A 62 -5.95 -7.65 6.72
C ALA A 62 -4.80 -6.64 6.51
N THR A 63 -5.09 -5.34 6.53
CA THR A 63 -4.12 -4.29 6.17
C THR A 63 -3.11 -3.98 7.27
N ARG A 64 -3.39 -4.33 8.52
CA ARG A 64 -2.44 -4.18 9.64
C ARG A 64 -1.34 -5.25 9.67
N GLN A 65 -1.39 -6.24 8.79
CA GLN A 65 -0.41 -7.33 8.74
C GLN A 65 0.97 -6.85 8.29
N MET A 66 2.01 -7.59 8.68
CA MET A 66 3.40 -7.23 8.37
C MET A 66 3.63 -7.03 6.86
N VAL A 67 3.03 -7.87 6.02
CA VAL A 67 3.17 -7.76 4.56
C VAL A 67 2.65 -6.42 4.05
N CYS A 68 1.47 -5.99 4.48
CA CYS A 68 0.93 -4.69 4.08
C CYS A 68 1.69 -3.51 4.67
N CYS A 69 2.22 -3.65 5.89
CA CYS A 69 3.11 -2.64 6.47
C CYS A 69 4.39 -2.48 5.63
N THR A 70 4.96 -3.58 5.14
CA THR A 70 6.13 -3.56 4.26
C THR A 70 5.81 -2.89 2.92
N VAL A 71 4.68 -3.26 2.29
CA VAL A 71 4.24 -2.67 1.02
C VAL A 71 4.03 -1.16 1.14
N THR A 72 3.27 -0.73 2.16
CA THR A 72 3.02 0.71 2.38
C THR A 72 4.29 1.48 2.73
N GLY A 73 5.18 0.89 3.53
CA GLY A 73 6.48 1.50 3.86
C GLY A 73 7.37 1.69 2.62
N GLN A 74 7.47 0.66 1.78
CA GLN A 74 8.24 0.73 0.54
C GLN A 74 7.64 1.76 -0.43
N GLY A 75 6.32 1.70 -0.65
CA GLY A 75 5.61 2.65 -1.50
C GLY A 75 5.80 4.09 -1.03
N ALA A 76 5.69 4.34 0.27
CA ALA A 76 5.89 5.67 0.85
C ALA A 76 7.31 6.21 0.63
N GLY A 77 8.34 5.37 0.87
CA GLY A 77 9.74 5.78 0.67
C GLY A 77 10.06 6.13 -0.78
N VAL A 78 9.60 5.30 -1.74
CA VAL A 78 9.80 5.56 -3.16
C VAL A 78 9.03 6.80 -3.61
N ALA A 79 7.78 6.96 -3.16
CA ALA A 79 6.98 8.14 -3.48
C ALA A 79 7.59 9.43 -2.93
N ALA A 80 8.10 9.43 -1.70
CA ALA A 80 8.80 10.58 -1.11
C ALA A 80 10.05 10.96 -1.93
N ALA A 81 10.84 9.97 -2.38
CA ALA A 81 12.00 10.22 -3.22
C ALA A 81 11.63 10.83 -4.58
N ILE A 82 10.53 10.37 -5.20
CA ILE A 82 10.03 10.93 -6.46
C ILE A 82 9.49 12.34 -6.25
N SER A 83 8.71 12.56 -5.19
CA SER A 83 8.15 13.87 -4.81
C SER A 83 9.25 14.94 -4.71
N ILE A 84 10.36 14.64 -4.02
CA ILE A 84 11.50 15.55 -3.91
C ILE A 84 12.17 15.76 -5.27
N LYS A 85 12.42 14.69 -6.03
CA LYS A 85 13.13 14.75 -7.32
C LYS A 85 12.39 15.55 -8.38
N ASP A 86 11.07 15.45 -8.40
CA ASP A 86 10.22 16.09 -9.40
C ASP A 86 9.65 17.43 -8.92
N ASN A 87 9.97 17.83 -7.67
CA ASN A 87 9.46 19.04 -7.04
C ASN A 87 7.91 19.11 -7.05
N VAL A 88 7.28 17.99 -6.69
CA VAL A 88 5.82 17.86 -6.59
C VAL A 88 5.43 17.41 -5.18
N ASN A 89 4.24 17.78 -4.72
CA ASN A 89 3.73 17.24 -3.46
C ASN A 89 3.50 15.72 -3.56
N CYS A 90 3.55 15.02 -2.42
CA CYS A 90 3.34 13.56 -2.39
C CYS A 90 2.03 13.11 -3.06
N ARG A 91 0.96 13.91 -3.00
CA ARG A 91 -0.32 13.62 -3.68
C ARG A 91 -0.23 13.65 -5.21
N ASN A 92 0.73 14.39 -5.75
CA ASN A 92 0.89 14.64 -7.19
C ASN A 92 2.03 13.78 -7.78
N VAL A 93 2.52 12.78 -7.05
CA VAL A 93 3.50 11.82 -7.56
C VAL A 93 2.90 11.05 -8.73
N ASP A 94 3.64 10.98 -9.84
CA ASP A 94 3.27 10.16 -11.00
C ASP A 94 3.28 8.68 -10.63
N ILE A 95 2.08 8.07 -10.67
CA ILE A 95 1.84 6.68 -10.33
C ILE A 95 2.62 5.72 -11.24
N LEU A 96 2.70 5.98 -12.54
CA LEU A 96 3.43 5.11 -13.47
C LEU A 96 4.93 5.13 -13.16
N LYS A 97 5.46 6.30 -12.82
CA LYS A 97 6.84 6.45 -12.39
C LYS A 97 7.11 5.75 -11.06
N LEU A 98 6.19 5.86 -10.10
CA LEU A 98 6.25 5.15 -8.81
C LEU A 98 6.27 3.64 -9.03
N GLN A 99 5.29 3.11 -9.77
CA GLN A 99 5.18 1.69 -10.10
C GLN A 99 6.40 1.16 -10.85
N LYS A 100 6.97 1.94 -11.78
CA LYS A 100 8.22 1.57 -12.47
C LYS A 100 9.39 1.45 -11.51
N ASN A 101 9.53 2.36 -10.54
CA ASN A 101 10.59 2.29 -9.54
C ASN A 101 10.40 1.11 -8.58
N LEU A 102 9.16 0.84 -8.16
CA LEU A 102 8.82 -0.32 -7.32
C LEU A 102 9.11 -1.65 -8.04
N LYS A 103 8.66 -1.79 -9.30
CA LYS A 103 8.96 -2.95 -10.15
C LYS A 103 10.48 -3.15 -10.32
N LYS A 104 11.25 -2.07 -10.50
CA LYS A 104 12.73 -2.12 -10.58
C LYS A 104 13.37 -2.66 -9.29
N GLN A 105 12.73 -2.45 -8.14
CA GLN A 105 13.18 -2.95 -6.84
C GLN A 105 12.64 -4.36 -6.51
N GLY A 106 11.97 -5.01 -7.46
CA GLY A 106 11.43 -6.37 -7.29
C GLY A 106 10.08 -6.42 -6.58
N VAL A 107 9.42 -5.27 -6.36
CA VAL A 107 8.08 -5.25 -5.77
C VAL A 107 7.07 -5.75 -6.79
N ARG A 108 6.28 -6.75 -6.39
CA ARG A 108 5.12 -7.22 -7.16
C ARG A 108 3.91 -6.33 -6.88
N ILE A 109 3.41 -5.67 -7.92
CA ILE A 109 2.27 -4.73 -7.83
C ILE A 109 1.00 -5.24 -8.54
N GLU A 110 1.11 -6.41 -9.18
CA GLU A 110 0.06 -7.13 -9.93
C GLU A 110 0.20 -8.64 -9.73
#